data_AF-A0A0X3TTG7-F1
#
_entry.id   AF-A0A0X3TTG7-F1
#
_cell.length_a   1.000
_cell.length_b   1.000
_cell.length_c   1.000
_cell.angle_alpha   90.00
_cell.angle_beta   90.00
_cell.angle_gamma   90.00
#
_symmetry.space_group_name_H-M   'P 1'
#
loop_
_entity.id
_entity.type
_entity.pdbx_description
1 polymer ?
#
loop_
_entity_poly.entity_id
_entity_poly.type
_entity_poly.pdbx_seq_one_letter_code
_entity_poly.pdbx_strand_id
1 'polypeptide(L)'
;MSISKELLLTWERNRGCRNSAEQREFARALEGVFGRFAFPDDFVVSVSKFRRAVLDTYSKENSELGRAFRSIREFRVWHHEDWRDGTSVPFTFVAVLERLEQRELEDRSKIAEIVEEKIKSINWVGVFSLQENALLAATYSDLTAADYVNSFPLELNSLYFARRYATSDK
;
A
#
# COMPACT_ATOMS: atom_id res chain seq x y z
N MET A 1 33.46 13.76 -18.09
CA MET A 1 33.29 14.91 -17.19
C MET A 1 33.89 14.57 -15.85
N SER A 2 34.79 15.40 -15.33
CA SER A 2 35.37 15.24 -13.99
C SER A 2 35.17 16.54 -13.20
N ILE A 3 34.83 16.42 -11.93
CA ILE A 3 34.72 17.54 -10.99
C ILE A 3 36.06 17.70 -10.27
N SER A 4 36.46 18.95 -9.96
CA SER A 4 37.68 19.22 -9.19
C SER A 4 37.50 18.90 -7.70
N LYS A 5 38.59 18.49 -7.03
CA LYS A 5 38.54 18.16 -5.61
C LYS A 5 38.25 19.39 -4.75
N GLU A 6 38.74 20.56 -5.17
CA GLU A 6 38.48 21.83 -4.48
C GLU A 6 36.98 22.17 -4.51
N LEU A 7 36.31 21.91 -5.62
CA LEU A 7 34.86 22.11 -5.76
C LEU A 7 34.06 21.12 -4.90
N LEU A 8 34.52 19.87 -4.77
CA LEU A 8 33.88 18.88 -3.89
C LEU A 8 33.91 19.30 -2.41
N LEU A 9 34.96 20.02 -1.99
CA LEU A 9 35.10 20.49 -0.60
C LEU A 9 34.16 21.66 -0.26
N THR A 10 33.67 22.41 -1.25
CA THR A 10 32.71 23.50 -1.01
C THR A 10 31.27 23.02 -0.92
N TRP A 11 31.01 21.75 -1.26
CA TRP A 11 29.65 21.20 -1.27
C TRP A 11 29.24 20.76 0.13
N GLU A 12 28.11 21.28 0.59
CA GLU A 12 27.48 20.75 1.80
C GLU A 12 26.90 19.36 1.53
N ARG A 13 27.23 18.41 2.41
CA ARG A 13 26.73 17.05 2.30
C ARG A 13 25.24 17.01 2.63
N ASN A 14 24.41 16.90 1.60
CA ASN A 14 23.01 16.56 1.75
C ASN A 14 22.84 15.05 1.93
N ARG A 15 22.69 14.62 3.19
CA ARG A 15 22.45 13.21 3.51
C ARG A 15 21.00 12.85 3.19
N GLY A 16 20.79 11.94 2.25
CA GLY A 16 19.44 11.56 1.78
C GLY A 16 18.54 10.95 2.85
N CYS A 17 19.09 10.10 3.73
CA CYS A 17 18.40 9.58 4.92
C CYS A 17 19.21 9.99 6.16
N ARG A 18 18.54 10.64 7.11
CA ARG A 18 19.14 11.17 8.35
C ARG A 18 19.25 10.11 9.43
N ASN A 19 18.29 9.18 9.48
CA ASN A 19 18.19 8.13 10.49
C ASN A 19 17.79 6.78 9.86
N SER A 20 17.84 5.71 10.67
CA SER A 20 17.50 4.35 10.23
C SER A 20 16.02 4.16 9.89
N ALA A 21 15.11 4.99 10.44
CA ALA A 21 13.71 4.92 10.08
C ALA A 21 13.49 5.39 8.63
N GLU A 22 14.09 6.52 8.25
CA GLU A 22 14.08 7.04 6.88
C GLU A 22 14.76 6.07 5.89
N GLN A 23 15.82 5.37 6.31
CA GLN A 23 16.45 4.33 5.48
C GLN A 23 15.52 3.15 5.21
N ARG A 24 14.80 2.68 6.24
CA ARG A 24 13.82 1.59 6.09
C ARG A 24 12.64 2.02 5.23
N GLU A 25 12.15 3.24 5.41
CA GLU A 25 11.09 3.80 4.59
C GLU A 25 11.51 3.92 3.13
N PHE A 26 12.73 4.43 2.88
CA PHE A 26 13.29 4.52 1.54
C PHE A 26 13.45 3.15 0.89
N ALA A 27 13.99 2.16 1.61
CA ALA A 27 14.15 0.80 1.09
C ALA A 27 12.79 0.19 0.70
N ARG A 28 11.74 0.36 1.53
CA ARG A 28 10.39 -0.11 1.22
C ARG A 28 9.78 0.62 0.02
N ALA A 29 9.98 1.93 -0.08
CA ALA A 29 9.54 2.69 -1.23
C ALA A 29 10.23 2.20 -2.52
N LEU A 30 11.51 1.87 -2.43
CA LEU A 30 12.28 1.29 -3.53
C LEU A 30 11.74 -0.10 -3.93
N GLU A 31 11.47 -0.97 -2.96
CA GLU A 31 10.83 -2.28 -3.18
C GLU A 31 9.44 -2.13 -3.81
N GLY A 32 8.64 -1.15 -3.39
CA GLY A 32 7.34 -0.88 -4.00
C GLY A 32 7.42 -0.41 -5.47
N VAL A 33 8.56 0.13 -5.89
CA VAL A 33 8.81 0.55 -7.29
C VAL A 33 9.40 -0.59 -8.12
N PHE A 34 10.41 -1.29 -7.60
CA PHE A 34 11.20 -2.26 -8.36
C PHE A 34 10.89 -3.74 -8.06
N GLY A 35 10.27 -4.03 -6.92
CA GLY A 35 9.88 -5.37 -6.48
C GLY A 35 8.39 -5.66 -6.66
N ARG A 36 7.71 -4.94 -7.55
CA ARG A 36 6.27 -5.07 -7.78
C ARG A 36 5.93 -6.50 -8.20
N PHE A 37 4.96 -7.09 -7.51
CA PHE A 37 4.40 -8.35 -7.95
C PHE A 37 3.63 -8.15 -9.26
N ALA A 38 3.94 -8.97 -10.25
CA ALA A 38 3.30 -8.93 -11.56
C ALA A 38 1.96 -9.67 -11.51
N PHE A 39 0.92 -8.97 -11.03
CA PHE A 39 -0.44 -9.50 -11.07
C PHE A 39 -0.93 -9.68 -12.52
N PRO A 40 -1.81 -10.67 -12.78
CA PRO A 40 -2.44 -10.84 -14.09
C PRO A 40 -3.20 -9.59 -14.56
N ASP A 41 -3.24 -9.36 -15.87
CA ASP A 41 -3.84 -8.15 -16.46
C ASP A 41 -5.31 -7.96 -16.05
N ASP A 42 -6.12 -9.02 -16.09
CA ASP A 42 -7.54 -8.96 -15.69
C ASP A 42 -7.72 -8.58 -14.20
N PHE A 43 -6.77 -8.96 -13.33
CA PHE A 43 -6.78 -8.56 -11.93
C PHE A 43 -6.46 -7.07 -11.83
N VAL A 44 -5.44 -6.60 -12.54
CA VAL A 44 -5.05 -5.18 -12.59
C VAL A 44 -6.20 -4.31 -13.09
N VAL A 45 -6.93 -4.78 -14.10
CA VAL A 45 -8.14 -4.13 -14.63
C VAL A 45 -9.24 -4.08 -13.55
N SER A 46 -9.50 -5.20 -12.87
CA SER A 46 -10.51 -5.30 -11.81
C SER A 46 -10.27 -4.26 -10.72
N VAL A 47 -9.05 -4.18 -10.19
CA VAL A 47 -8.72 -3.29 -9.07
C VAL A 47 -8.47 -1.82 -9.48
N SER A 48 -8.48 -1.50 -10.77
CA SER A 48 -8.13 -0.16 -11.27
C SER A 48 -8.97 0.98 -10.67
N LYS A 49 -10.29 0.77 -10.54
CA LYS A 49 -11.21 1.75 -9.92
C LYS A 49 -10.96 1.91 -8.43
N PHE A 50 -10.63 0.82 -7.74
CA PHE A 50 -10.24 0.86 -6.34
C PHE A 50 -8.96 1.68 -6.15
N ARG A 51 -7.92 1.40 -6.95
CA ARG A 51 -6.66 2.16 -6.94
C ARG A 51 -6.89 3.66 -7.20
N ARG A 52 -7.74 4.01 -8.16
CA ARG A 52 -8.12 5.40 -8.44
C ARG A 52 -8.83 6.05 -7.25
N ALA A 53 -9.77 5.34 -6.61
CA ALA A 53 -10.45 5.87 -5.43
C ALA A 53 -9.48 6.15 -4.27
N VAL A 54 -8.48 5.30 -4.06
CA VAL A 54 -7.40 5.56 -3.09
C VAL A 54 -6.67 6.85 -3.46
N LEU A 55 -6.21 6.99 -4.70
CA LEU A 55 -5.50 8.20 -5.18
C LEU A 55 -6.33 9.47 -5.01
N ASP A 56 -7.61 9.43 -5.39
CA ASP A 56 -8.49 10.60 -5.39
C ASP A 56 -8.93 11.04 -3.99
N THR A 57 -8.83 10.18 -2.98
CA THR A 57 -9.29 10.46 -1.61
C THR A 57 -8.16 10.60 -0.60
N TYR A 58 -6.99 10.02 -0.86
CA TYR A 58 -5.87 10.01 0.08
C TYR A 58 -5.36 11.41 0.45
N SER A 59 -5.43 12.41 -0.44
CA SER A 59 -5.02 13.78 -0.11
C SER A 59 -6.12 14.65 0.48
N LYS A 60 -7.37 14.15 0.53
CA LYS A 60 -8.52 14.92 1.04
C LYS A 60 -8.60 14.75 2.56
N GLU A 61 -8.29 15.80 3.30
CA GLU A 61 -8.30 15.79 4.78
C GLU A 61 -9.68 15.42 5.34
N ASN A 62 -10.74 16.01 4.79
CA ASN A 62 -12.13 15.79 5.22
C ASN A 62 -12.77 14.51 4.65
N SER A 63 -12.05 13.71 3.87
CA SER A 63 -12.58 12.45 3.35
C SER A 63 -12.40 11.34 4.37
N GLU A 64 -13.50 10.75 4.82
CA GLU A 64 -13.45 9.62 5.75
C GLU A 64 -12.72 8.40 5.15
N LEU A 65 -12.97 8.12 3.87
CA LEU A 65 -12.23 7.11 3.10
C LEU A 65 -10.73 7.45 3.00
N GLY A 66 -10.39 8.73 2.78
CA GLY A 66 -9.01 9.20 2.81
C GLY A 66 -8.32 8.96 4.17
N ARG A 67 -8.99 9.29 5.28
CA ARG A 67 -8.51 9.04 6.64
C ARG A 67 -8.32 7.54 6.92
N ALA A 68 -9.24 6.71 6.42
CA ALA A 68 -9.11 5.25 6.51
C ALA A 68 -7.86 4.76 5.78
N PHE A 69 -7.63 5.21 4.54
CA PHE A 69 -6.41 4.85 3.78
C PHE A 69 -5.13 5.39 4.42
N ARG A 70 -5.13 6.60 5.00
CA ARG A 70 -3.97 7.15 5.74
C ARG A 70 -3.69 6.41 7.05
N SER A 71 -4.66 5.66 7.57
CA SER A 71 -4.49 4.76 8.72
C SER A 71 -3.92 3.39 8.33
N ILE A 72 -3.77 3.13 7.04
CA ILE A 72 -3.21 1.90 6.49
C ILE A 72 -1.78 2.16 6.06
N ARG A 73 -0.88 1.32 6.55
CA ARG A 73 0.54 1.36 6.23
C ARG A 73 0.84 0.73 4.88
N GLU A 74 0.19 -0.40 4.60
CA GLU A 74 0.49 -1.24 3.48
C GLU A 74 -0.77 -2.03 3.09
N PHE A 75 -0.99 -2.19 1.78
CA PHE A 75 -2.07 -3.00 1.24
C PHE A 75 -1.46 -4.21 0.54
N ARG A 76 -1.98 -5.39 0.84
CA ARG A 76 -1.56 -6.66 0.24
C ARG A 76 -2.77 -7.43 -0.25
N VAL A 77 -2.51 -8.43 -1.07
CA VAL A 77 -3.53 -9.28 -1.69
C VAL A 77 -3.07 -10.72 -1.57
N TRP A 78 -3.97 -11.58 -1.11
CA TRP A 78 -3.76 -13.02 -1.04
C TRP A 78 -4.72 -13.71 -2.02
N HIS A 79 -4.17 -14.50 -2.94
CA HIS A 79 -4.95 -15.40 -3.80
C HIS A 79 -5.09 -16.77 -3.14
N HIS A 80 -6.29 -17.33 -3.19
CA HIS A 80 -6.55 -18.65 -2.58
C HIS A 80 -6.31 -19.82 -3.54
N GLU A 81 -6.16 -19.54 -4.84
CA GLU A 81 -5.92 -20.53 -5.89
C GLU A 81 -4.86 -20.03 -6.88
N ASP A 82 -4.23 -20.92 -7.63
CA ASP A 82 -3.32 -20.53 -8.72
C ASP A 82 -4.13 -20.02 -9.94
N TRP A 83 -3.81 -18.82 -10.40
CA TRP A 83 -4.51 -18.20 -11.54
C TRP A 83 -4.08 -18.71 -12.91
N ARG A 84 -3.05 -19.55 -13.00
CA ARG A 84 -2.64 -20.16 -14.28
C ARG A 84 -3.58 -21.28 -14.71
N ASP A 85 -4.12 -22.00 -13.73
CA ASP A 85 -4.91 -23.22 -13.94
C ASP A 85 -6.35 -23.09 -13.38
N GLY A 86 -6.64 -22.00 -12.66
CA GLY A 86 -7.91 -21.79 -11.98
C GLY A 86 -9.04 -21.32 -12.90
N THR A 87 -10.22 -21.92 -12.74
CA THR A 87 -11.48 -21.43 -13.34
C THR A 87 -12.17 -20.37 -12.47
N SER A 88 -11.81 -20.31 -11.19
CA SER A 88 -12.21 -19.28 -10.23
C SER A 88 -11.09 -19.08 -9.22
N VAL A 89 -10.64 -17.84 -9.06
CA VAL A 89 -9.53 -17.48 -8.18
C VAL A 89 -10.01 -16.36 -7.25
N PRO A 90 -10.47 -16.71 -6.04
CA PRO A 90 -10.89 -15.73 -5.07
C PRO A 90 -9.69 -15.07 -4.39
N PHE A 91 -9.88 -13.81 -4.04
CA PHE A 91 -8.88 -12.99 -3.35
C PHE A 91 -9.38 -12.47 -2.01
N THR A 92 -8.45 -12.35 -1.07
CA THR A 92 -8.60 -11.57 0.16
C THR A 92 -7.63 -10.40 0.13
N PHE A 93 -8.11 -9.21 0.46
CA PHE A 93 -7.25 -8.06 0.68
C PHE A 93 -6.77 -8.04 2.14
N VAL A 94 -5.53 -7.61 2.34
CA VAL A 94 -4.94 -7.43 3.67
C VAL A 94 -4.55 -5.97 3.82
N ALA A 95 -5.24 -5.26 4.71
CA ALA A 95 -4.90 -3.89 5.09
C ALA A 95 -4.01 -3.94 6.34
N VAL A 96 -2.71 -3.78 6.15
CA VAL A 96 -1.76 -3.66 7.25
C VAL A 96 -1.86 -2.26 7.83
N LEU A 97 -2.46 -2.13 9.00
CA LEU A 97 -2.70 -0.86 9.66
C LEU A 97 -1.40 -0.27 10.22
N GLU A 98 -1.34 1.07 10.24
CA GLU A 98 -0.30 1.76 11.01
C GLU A 98 -0.41 1.47 12.51
N ARG A 99 0.62 1.84 13.27
CA ARG A 99 0.53 1.86 14.74
C ARG A 99 -0.56 2.84 15.16
N LEU A 100 -1.24 2.56 16.28
CA LEU A 100 -2.38 3.36 16.75
C LEU A 100 -2.07 4.87 16.79
N GLU A 101 -0.90 5.23 17.30
CA GLU A 101 -0.37 6.60 17.41
C GLU A 101 -0.24 7.35 16.07
N GLN A 102 -0.19 6.60 14.95
CA GLN A 102 0.08 7.11 13.61
C GLN A 102 -1.17 7.01 12.70
N ARG A 103 -2.30 6.52 13.22
CA ARG A 103 -3.55 6.43 12.47
C ARG A 103 -4.32 7.74 12.57
N GLU A 104 -5.08 8.04 11.52
CA GLU A 104 -6.07 9.12 11.56
C GLU A 104 -7.46 8.65 12.00
N LEU A 105 -7.71 7.34 11.93
CA LEU A 105 -8.85 6.66 12.54
C LEU A 105 -8.33 5.61 13.53
N GLU A 106 -8.72 5.71 14.78
CA GLU A 106 -8.25 4.77 15.82
C GLU A 106 -8.94 3.40 15.70
N ASP A 107 -10.25 3.42 15.42
CA ASP A 107 -11.09 2.24 15.36
C ASP A 107 -10.80 1.37 14.12
N ARG A 108 -10.24 0.18 14.38
CA ARG A 108 -9.93 -0.84 13.39
C ARG A 108 -11.19 -1.33 12.64
N SER A 109 -12.29 -1.54 13.34
CA SER A 109 -13.54 -2.04 12.75
C SER A 109 -14.10 -1.02 11.79
N LYS A 110 -14.07 0.25 12.18
CA LYS A 110 -14.49 1.36 11.32
C LYS A 110 -13.61 1.50 10.07
N ILE A 111 -12.28 1.40 10.22
CA ILE A 111 -11.37 1.38 9.05
C ILE A 111 -11.72 0.22 8.13
N ALA A 112 -11.92 -0.98 8.68
CA ALA A 112 -12.24 -2.18 7.91
C ALA A 112 -13.56 -2.00 7.14
N GLU A 113 -14.62 -1.54 7.80
CA GLU A 113 -15.93 -1.30 7.18
C GLU A 113 -15.84 -0.37 5.97
N ILE A 114 -15.24 0.81 6.14
CA ILE A 114 -15.11 1.82 5.08
C ILE A 114 -14.33 1.28 3.88
N VAL A 115 -13.24 0.56 4.14
CA VAL A 115 -12.36 0.04 3.09
C VAL A 115 -13.00 -1.17 2.39
N GLU A 116 -13.64 -2.04 3.15
CA GLU A 116 -14.31 -3.25 2.66
C GLU A 116 -15.50 -2.90 1.77
N GLU A 117 -16.29 -1.87 2.12
CA GLU A 117 -17.36 -1.35 1.24
C GLU A 117 -16.78 -0.98 -0.14
N LYS A 118 -15.62 -0.33 -0.15
CA LYS A 118 -14.98 0.06 -1.40
C LYS A 118 -14.44 -1.13 -2.18
N ILE A 119 -13.90 -2.15 -1.50
CA ILE A 119 -13.46 -3.41 -2.13
C ILE A 119 -14.65 -4.17 -2.73
N LYS A 120 -15.78 -4.25 -2.03
CA LYS A 120 -16.99 -4.93 -2.52
C LYS A 120 -17.56 -4.28 -3.79
N SER A 121 -17.27 -3.00 -4.02
CA SER A 121 -17.64 -2.29 -5.26
C SER A 121 -16.74 -2.59 -6.48
N ILE A 122 -15.74 -3.45 -6.33
CA ILE A 122 -14.86 -3.86 -7.44
C ILE A 122 -15.67 -4.71 -8.44
N ASN A 123 -15.60 -4.31 -9.71
CA ASN A 123 -16.11 -5.11 -10.81
C ASN A 123 -15.00 -6.08 -11.24
N TRP A 124 -15.14 -7.35 -10.85
CA TRP A 124 -14.18 -8.38 -11.20
C TRP A 124 -14.29 -8.80 -12.66
N VAL A 125 -13.14 -9.08 -13.27
CA VAL A 125 -12.98 -9.52 -14.65
C VAL A 125 -12.26 -10.87 -14.67
N GLY A 126 -12.53 -11.68 -15.70
CA GLY A 126 -11.90 -12.98 -15.89
C GLY A 126 -12.35 -13.99 -14.84
N VAL A 127 -11.39 -14.76 -14.32
CA VAL A 127 -11.63 -15.80 -13.29
C VAL A 127 -11.60 -15.24 -11.86
N PHE A 128 -11.42 -13.94 -11.71
CA PHE A 128 -11.18 -13.34 -10.40
C PHE A 128 -12.47 -13.03 -9.66
N SER A 129 -12.42 -13.19 -8.34
CA SER A 129 -13.53 -12.86 -7.46
C SER A 129 -13.03 -12.48 -6.07
N LEU A 130 -13.95 -12.02 -5.24
CA LEU A 130 -13.69 -11.71 -3.84
C LEU A 130 -14.09 -12.89 -2.97
N GLN A 131 -13.22 -13.30 -2.05
CA GLN A 131 -13.55 -14.29 -1.01
C GLN A 131 -14.62 -13.72 -0.08
N GLU A 132 -15.43 -14.57 0.58
CA GLU A 132 -16.44 -14.14 1.56
C GLU A 132 -15.86 -13.17 2.61
N ASN A 133 -14.67 -13.48 3.14
CA ASN A 133 -13.89 -12.58 3.98
C ASN A 133 -12.99 -11.70 3.10
N ALA A 134 -13.62 -10.67 2.55
CA ALA A 134 -13.03 -9.76 1.56
C ALA A 134 -11.78 -9.02 2.05
N LEU A 135 -11.75 -8.65 3.34
CA LEU A 135 -10.73 -7.80 3.93
C LEU A 135 -10.28 -8.33 5.30
N LEU A 136 -8.97 -8.51 5.45
CA LEU A 136 -8.30 -8.65 6.73
C LEU A 136 -7.62 -7.33 7.09
N ALA A 137 -8.23 -6.53 7.97
CA ALA A 137 -7.55 -5.40 8.58
C ALA A 137 -6.74 -5.90 9.78
N ALA A 138 -5.42 -5.70 9.78
CA ALA A 138 -4.50 -6.27 10.77
C ALA A 138 -3.28 -5.37 10.97
N THR A 139 -2.59 -5.44 12.11
CA THR A 139 -1.24 -4.90 12.28
C THR A 139 -0.20 -5.98 11.96
N TYR A 140 1.09 -5.61 11.85
CA TYR A 140 2.14 -6.62 11.69
C TYR A 140 2.18 -7.64 12.85
N SER A 141 1.78 -7.24 14.06
CA SER A 141 1.74 -8.15 15.21
C SER A 141 0.59 -9.16 15.14
N ASP A 142 -0.45 -8.86 14.35
CA ASP A 142 -1.59 -9.75 14.14
C ASP A 142 -1.32 -10.78 13.04
N LEU A 143 -0.37 -10.50 12.13
CA LEU A 143 -0.05 -11.35 10.99
C LEU A 143 1.02 -12.38 11.35
N THR A 144 0.82 -13.62 10.93
CA THR A 144 1.89 -14.61 10.95
C THR A 144 2.87 -14.35 9.81
N ALA A 145 4.08 -14.93 9.92
CA ALA A 145 5.04 -14.90 8.82
C ALA A 145 4.47 -15.54 7.54
N ALA A 146 3.64 -16.59 7.68
CA ALA A 146 3.00 -17.24 6.55
C ALA A 146 1.99 -16.30 5.86
N ASP A 147 1.16 -15.58 6.62
CA ASP A 147 0.20 -14.61 6.07
C ASP A 147 0.93 -13.52 5.28
N TYR A 148 2.05 -13.03 5.82
CA TYR A 148 2.83 -11.98 5.17
C TYR A 148 3.51 -12.48 3.89
N VAL A 149 4.16 -13.66 3.94
CA VAL A 149 4.89 -14.22 2.80
C VAL A 149 3.96 -14.66 1.66
N ASN A 150 2.77 -15.17 1.99
CA ASN A 150 1.79 -15.65 1.00
C ASN A 150 0.84 -14.56 0.50
N SER A 151 0.95 -13.33 1.01
CA SER A 151 0.26 -12.17 0.46
C SER A 151 1.24 -11.29 -0.32
N PHE A 152 0.79 -10.68 -1.39
CA PHE A 152 1.62 -9.87 -2.28
C PHE A 152 1.27 -8.39 -2.13
N PRO A 153 2.26 -7.48 -2.08
CA PRO A 153 2.00 -6.04 -2.02
C PRO A 153 1.15 -5.58 -3.20
N LEU A 154 0.03 -4.93 -2.91
CA LEU A 154 -0.75 -4.21 -3.91
C LEU A 154 -0.26 -2.78 -3.97
N GLU A 155 0.25 -2.41 -5.13
CA GLU A 155 0.81 -1.09 -5.36
C GLU A 155 -0.29 -0.01 -5.36
N LEU A 156 -0.28 0.81 -4.32
CA LEU A 156 -1.10 2.00 -4.16
C LEU A 156 -0.15 3.19 -3.95
N ASN A 157 0.23 3.87 -5.03
CA ASN A 157 1.27 4.93 -5.01
C ASN A 157 1.08 5.93 -3.85
N SER A 158 -0.17 6.24 -3.46
CA SER A 158 -0.49 7.12 -2.33
C SER A 158 0.06 6.63 -0.98
N LEU A 159 0.04 5.32 -0.72
CA LEU A 159 0.48 4.78 0.57
C LEU A 159 2.02 4.81 0.72
N TYR A 160 2.75 4.73 -0.40
CA TYR A 160 4.20 4.65 -0.41
C TYR A 160 4.89 5.99 -0.68
N PHE A 161 4.36 6.79 -1.62
CA PHE A 161 5.01 8.01 -2.11
C PHE A 161 4.39 9.29 -1.50
N ALA A 162 3.07 9.33 -1.26
CA ALA A 162 2.42 10.56 -0.79
C ALA A 162 2.73 10.89 0.68
N ARG A 163 3.10 9.90 1.52
CA ARG A 163 3.59 10.13 2.88
C ARG A 163 4.81 11.05 2.94
N ARG A 164 5.67 11.01 1.93
CA ARG A 164 6.91 11.78 1.88
C ARG A 164 6.70 13.26 1.54
N TYR A 165 5.60 13.60 0.86
CA TYR A 165 5.35 14.96 0.37
C TYR A 165 4.21 15.69 1.11
N ALA A 166 3.38 14.99 1.88
CA ALA A 166 2.36 15.61 2.73
C ALA A 166 2.95 16.52 3.83
N THR A 167 4.23 16.36 4.16
CA THR A 167 4.94 17.17 5.18
C THR A 167 5.87 18.23 4.59
N SER A 168 5.87 18.45 3.26
CA SER A 168 6.80 19.40 2.61
C SER A 168 6.29 20.85 2.55
N ASP A 169 5.05 21.12 2.97
CA ASP A 169 4.47 22.48 2.99
C ASP A 169 4.19 22.97 4.42
N LYS A 170 5.24 22.98 5.27
CA LYS A 170 5.28 23.79 6.49
C LYS A 170 6.63 24.46 6.67
#